data_AF-A0A238KHQ9-F1
#
_entry.id   AF-A0A238KHQ9-F1
#
_cell.length_a   1.000
_cell.length_b   1.000
_cell.length_c   1.000
_cell.angle_alpha   90.00
_cell.angle_beta   90.00
_cell.angle_gamma   90.00
#
_symmetry.space_group_name_H-M   'P 1'
#
loop_
_entity.id
_entity.type
_entity.pdbx_description
1 polymer ?
#
loop_
_entity_poly.entity_id
_entity_poly.type
_entity_poly.pdbx_seq_one_letter_code
_entity_poly.pdbx_strand_id
1 'polypeptide(L)'
;MSLFNEWWVWMGASLVLAILEVFAPGWVFLGFAVGAFFLGAMIALGIGTGLSLAWSLVIFAVLSLIAYVLMRQIFGVRRGQVKIWDRDIND
;
A
#
# COMPACT_ATOMS: atom_id res chain seq x y z
N MET A 1 -18.59 -12.34 17.48
CA MET A 1 -17.48 -11.44 17.09
C MET A 1 -17.30 -11.52 15.59
N SER A 2 -17.38 -10.40 14.89
CA SER A 2 -17.22 -10.35 13.44
C SER A 2 -15.75 -10.15 13.09
N LEU A 3 -15.14 -11.09 12.34
CA LEU A 3 -13.70 -11.09 12.06
C LEU A 3 -13.17 -9.77 11.47
N PHE A 4 -13.96 -9.09 10.63
CA PHE A 4 -13.56 -7.81 10.01
C PHE A 4 -13.43 -6.64 10.99
N ASN A 5 -13.99 -6.75 12.20
CA ASN A 5 -13.82 -5.76 13.26
C ASN A 5 -12.58 -6.01 14.09
N GLU A 6 -11.86 -7.11 13.83
CA GLU A 6 -10.65 -7.43 14.58
C GLU A 6 -9.41 -6.91 13.86
N TRP A 7 -8.67 -6.05 14.55
CA TRP A 7 -7.48 -5.38 14.01
C TRP A 7 -6.42 -6.36 13.50
N TRP A 8 -6.28 -7.52 14.16
CA TRP A 8 -5.28 -8.52 13.81
C TRP A 8 -5.56 -9.18 12.45
N VAL A 9 -6.82 -9.23 12.02
CA VAL A 9 -7.21 -9.77 10.70
C VAL A 9 -6.68 -8.86 9.60
N TRP A 10 -6.81 -7.55 9.78
CA TRP A 10 -6.28 -6.55 8.85
C TRP A 10 -4.75 -6.52 8.84
N MET A 11 -4.10 -6.66 10.00
CA MET A 11 -2.65 -6.77 10.08
C MET A 11 -2.13 -8.04 9.39
N GLY A 12 -2.80 -9.18 9.59
CA GLY A 12 -2.47 -10.43 8.90
C GLY A 12 -2.66 -10.32 7.39
N ALA A 13 -3.77 -9.74 6.95
CA ALA A 13 -4.01 -9.46 5.53
C ALA A 13 -2.95 -8.53 4.93
N SER A 14 -2.55 -7.48 5.65
CA SER A 14 -1.47 -6.58 5.24
C SER A 14 -0.16 -7.35 5.02
N LEU A 15 0.21 -8.23 5.94
CA LEU A 15 1.43 -9.03 5.81
C LEU A 15 1.37 -9.98 4.61
N VAL A 16 0.25 -10.68 4.43
CA VAL A 16 0.05 -11.57 3.26
C VAL A 16 0.15 -10.80 1.95
N LEU A 17 -0.48 -9.62 1.86
CA LEU A 17 -0.42 -8.76 0.68
C LEU A 17 1.02 -8.28 0.39
N ALA A 18 1.76 -7.88 1.43
CA ALA A 18 3.16 -7.49 1.29
C ALA A 18 4.04 -8.67 0.80
N ILE A 19 3.77 -9.89 1.27
CA ILE A 19 4.45 -11.10 0.80
C ILE A 19 4.09 -11.39 -0.68
N LEU A 20 2.82 -11.25 -1.06
CA LEU A 20 2.38 -11.47 -2.44
C LEU A 20 3.06 -10.53 -3.44
N GLU A 21 3.34 -9.29 -3.05
CA GLU A 21 4.08 -8.33 -3.86
C GLU A 21 5.50 -8.83 -4.23
N VAL A 22 6.15 -9.62 -3.36
CA VAL A 22 7.47 -10.19 -3.63
C VAL A 22 7.42 -11.18 -4.79
N PHE A 23 6.33 -11.94 -4.91
CA PHE A 23 6.14 -12.90 -6.00
C PHE A 23 5.63 -12.25 -7.30
N ALA A 24 4.85 -11.19 -7.18
CA ALA A 24 4.24 -10.48 -8.31
C ALA A 24 4.46 -8.96 -8.19
N PRO A 25 5.66 -8.46 -8.56
CA PRO A 25 6.00 -7.06 -8.39
C PRO A 25 5.23 -6.18 -9.38
N GLY A 26 4.31 -5.38 -8.86
CA GLY A 26 3.42 -4.51 -9.62
C GLY A 26 3.00 -3.22 -8.90
N TRP A 27 3.47 -3.01 -7.67
CA TRP A 27 3.11 -1.92 -6.74
C TRP A 27 1.66 -1.93 -6.24
N VAL A 28 0.82 -2.84 -6.76
CA VAL A 28 -0.61 -2.91 -6.45
C VAL A 28 -0.83 -3.57 -5.09
N PHE A 29 -0.19 -4.70 -4.82
CA PHE A 29 -0.35 -5.39 -3.54
C PHE A 29 0.28 -4.60 -2.39
N LEU A 30 1.36 -3.86 -2.66
CA LEU A 30 1.96 -2.94 -1.68
C LEU A 30 0.98 -1.82 -1.27
N GLY A 31 0.27 -1.21 -2.24
CA GLY A 31 -0.79 -0.24 -1.95
C GLY A 31 -1.92 -0.83 -1.09
N PHE A 32 -2.35 -2.06 -1.40
CA PHE A 32 -3.33 -2.76 -0.58
C PHE A 32 -2.81 -3.13 0.81
N ALA A 33 -1.57 -3.58 0.93
CA ALA A 33 -0.94 -3.90 2.20
C ALA A 33 -0.92 -2.67 3.11
N VAL A 34 -0.50 -1.51 2.61
CA VAL A 34 -0.49 -0.26 3.36
C VAL A 34 -1.90 0.17 3.77
N GLY A 35 -2.89 0.04 2.87
CA GLY A 35 -4.29 0.33 3.23
C GLY A 35 -4.82 -0.58 4.34
N ALA A 36 -4.52 -1.88 4.28
CA ALA A 36 -4.91 -2.85 5.31
C ALA A 36 -4.20 -2.57 6.64
N PHE A 37 -2.92 -2.20 6.61
CA PHE A 37 -2.15 -1.82 7.79
C PHE A 37 -2.78 -0.61 8.50
N PHE A 38 -3.09 0.46 7.77
CA PHE A 38 -3.70 1.65 8.36
C PHE A 38 -5.11 1.40 8.87
N LEU A 39 -5.93 0.62 8.16
CA LEU A 39 -7.26 0.25 8.64
C LEU A 39 -7.17 -0.60 9.93
N GLY A 40 -6.27 -1.59 9.96
CA GLY A 40 -6.00 -2.39 11.15
C GLY A 40 -5.51 -1.55 12.33
N ALA A 41 -4.60 -0.60 12.08
CA ALA A 41 -4.10 0.33 13.10
C ALA A 41 -5.22 1.23 13.64
N MET A 42 -6.11 1.72 12.78
CA MET A 42 -7.25 2.54 13.17
C MET A 42 -8.18 1.77 14.12
N ILE A 43 -8.52 0.53 13.77
CA ILE A 43 -9.32 -0.36 14.61
C ILE A 43 -8.60 -0.68 15.94
N ALA A 44 -7.29 -0.95 15.92
CA ALA A 44 -6.50 -1.22 17.12
C ALA A 44 -6.47 -0.05 18.10
N LEU A 45 -6.50 1.18 17.59
CA LEU A 45 -6.59 2.42 18.38
C LEU A 45 -8.01 2.73 18.86
N GLY A 46 -8.99 1.87 18.58
CA GLY A 46 -10.39 2.09 18.95
C GLY A 46 -11.16 3.00 17.98
N ILE A 47 -10.50 3.52 16.95
CA ILE A 47 -11.08 4.46 15.98
C ILE A 47 -11.86 3.67 14.93
N GLY A 48 -13.15 3.96 14.77
CA GLY A 48 -14.01 3.23 13.82
C GLY A 48 -14.33 1.79 14.28
N THR A 49 -14.23 1.51 15.58
CA THR A 49 -14.76 0.28 16.17
C THR A 49 -16.28 0.22 16.00
N GLY A 50 -16.79 -0.85 15.39
CA GLY A 50 -18.22 -1.01 15.12
C GLY A 50 -18.71 -0.45 13.78
N LEU A 51 -17.82 -0.04 12.87
CA LEU A 51 -18.19 0.26 11.49
C LEU A 51 -18.82 -0.97 10.80
N SER A 52 -19.81 -0.73 9.95
CA SER A 52 -20.32 -1.78 9.06
C SER A 52 -19.22 -2.22 8.09
N LEU A 53 -19.27 -3.47 7.65
CA LEU A 53 -18.34 -4.01 6.65
C LEU A 53 -18.22 -3.11 5.40
N ALA A 54 -19.33 -2.53 4.93
CA ALA A 54 -19.35 -1.64 3.77
C ALA A 54 -18.45 -0.41 3.98
N TRP A 55 -18.58 0.26 5.12
CA TRP A 55 -17.74 1.42 5.46
C TRP A 55 -16.27 1.04 5.63
N SER A 56 -15.96 -0.09 6.26
CA SER A 56 -14.57 -0.56 6.39
C SER A 56 -13.93 -0.79 5.03
N LEU A 57 -14.65 -1.36 4.06
CA LEU A 57 -14.17 -1.56 2.69
C LEU A 57 -13.96 -0.25 1.92
N VAL A 58 -14.83 0.75 2.12
CA VAL A 58 -14.66 2.09 1.52
C VAL A 58 -13.39 2.75 2.05
N ILE A 59 -13.19 2.73 3.37
CA ILE A 59 -11.99 3.32 3.99
C ILE A 59 -10.73 2.59 3.52
N PHE A 60 -10.75 1.25 3.50
CA PHE A 60 -9.68 0.44 2.94
C PHE A 60 -9.35 0.84 1.50
N ALA A 61 -10.35 0.92 0.62
CA ALA A 61 -10.15 1.25 -0.78
C ALA A 61 -9.55 2.65 -0.97
N VAL A 62 -10.01 3.65 -0.20
CA VAL A 62 -9.47 5.02 -0.22
C VAL A 62 -8.02 5.04 0.26
N LEU A 63 -7.72 4.41 1.40
CA LEU A 63 -6.35 4.34 1.94
C LEU A 63 -5.40 3.64 0.97
N SER A 64 -5.84 2.54 0.36
CA SER A 64 -5.05 1.81 -0.63
C SER A 64 -4.81 2.61 -1.91
N LEU A 65 -5.82 3.32 -2.41
CA LEU A 65 -5.68 4.18 -3.58
C LEU A 65 -4.67 5.31 -3.30
N ILE A 66 -4.77 5.96 -2.15
CA ILE A 66 -3.82 7.01 -1.73
C ILE A 66 -2.41 6.43 -1.63
N ALA A 67 -2.23 5.30 -0.95
CA ALA A 67 -0.94 4.63 -0.81
C ALA A 67 -0.33 4.28 -2.18
N TYR A 68 -1.13 3.72 -3.08
CA TYR A 68 -0.70 3.38 -4.45
C TYR A 68 -0.23 4.61 -5.23
N VAL A 69 -1.03 5.69 -5.22
CA VAL A 69 -0.68 6.94 -5.91
C VAL A 69 0.60 7.55 -5.35
N LEU A 70 0.74 7.62 -4.02
CA LEU A 70 1.93 8.17 -3.37
C LEU A 70 3.19 7.37 -3.71
N MET A 71 3.12 6.03 -3.68
CA MET A 71 4.24 5.19 -4.07
C MET A 71 4.64 5.43 -5.52
N ARG A 72 3.67 5.54 -6.43
CA ARG A 72 3.94 5.80 -7.84
C ARG A 72 4.51 7.19 -8.10
N GLN A 73 4.17 8.18 -7.26
CA GLN A 73 4.76 9.53 -7.34
C GLN A 73 6.19 9.58 -6.77
N ILE A 74 6.44 8.92 -5.65
CA ILE A 74 7.73 8.97 -4.93
C ILE A 74 8.79 8.09 -5.62
N PHE A 75 8.41 6.86 -5.97
CA PHE A 75 9.30 5.84 -6.53
C PHE A 75 9.17 5.68 -8.06
N GLY A 76 8.25 6.41 -8.70
CA GLY A 76 8.11 6.40 -10.15
C GLY A 76 9.38 6.86 -10.85
N VAL A 77 9.70 6.21 -11.99
CA VAL A 77 10.87 6.54 -12.81
C VAL A 77 10.82 8.01 -13.24
N ARG A 78 11.73 8.82 -12.69
CA ARG A 78 11.93 10.21 -13.12
C ARG A 78 12.46 10.20 -14.55
N ARG A 79 11.66 10.67 -15.52
CA ARG A 79 12.15 10.91 -16.88
C ARG A 79 13.31 11.92 -16.80
N GLY A 80 14.52 11.50 -17.19
CA GLY A 80 15.72 12.35 -17.16
C GLY A 80 16.99 11.71 -16.59
N GLN A 81 16.96 10.46 -16.13
CA GLN A 81 18.18 9.75 -15.67
C GLN A 81 19.06 9.20 -16.80
N VAL A 82 18.82 9.56 -18.05
CA VAL A 82 19.80 9.29 -19.11
C VAL A 82 20.77 10.47 -19.11
N LYS A 83 21.87 10.34 -18.37
CA LYS A 83 23.01 11.24 -18.53
C LYS A 83 23.66 10.88 -19.86
N ILE A 84 23.37 11.63 -20.91
CA ILE A 84 24.08 11.54 -22.19
C ILE A 84 25.48 12.11 -21.91
N TRP A 85 26.48 11.24 -21.92
CA TRP A 85 27.88 11.64 -21.85
C TRP A 85 28.37 11.87 -23.27
N ASP A 86 28.57 13.14 -23.65
CA ASP A 86 29.18 13.51 -24.94
C ASP A 86 30.72 13.48 -24.90
N ARG A 87 31.32 13.08 -23.77
CA ARG A 87 32.77 12.89 -23.68
C ARG A 87 33.09 11.47 -24.10
N ASP A 88 33.77 11.35 -25.23
CA ASP A 88 34.30 10.08 -25.69
C ASP A 88 35.24 9.51 -24.61
N ILE A 89 35.12 8.21 -24.33
CA ILE A 89 35.93 7.50 -23.34
C ILE A 89 37.39 7.39 -23.80
N ASN A 90 37.64 7.68 -25.08
CA ASN A 90 38.91 7.50 -25.76
C ASN A 90 39.75 8.79 -25.93
N ASP A 91 39.26 9.95 -25.49
CA ASP A 91 39.96 11.25 -25.49
C ASP A 91 40.24 11.76 -24.05
#